data_AF-A0A939UUS7-F1
#
_entry.id   AF-A0A939UUS7-F1
#
_cell.length_a   1.000
_cell.length_b   1.000
_cell.length_c   1.000
_cell.angle_alpha   90.00
_cell.angle_beta   90.00
_cell.angle_gamma   90.00
#
_symmetry.space_group_name_H-M   'P 1'
#
loop_
_entity.id
_entity.type
_entity.pdbx_description
1 polymer ?
#
loop_
_entity_poly.entity_id
_entity_poly.type
_entity_poly.pdbx_seq_one_letter_code
_entity_poly.pdbx_strand_id
1 'polypeptide(L)'
;IREDYLHQNAFHEVDTYTSLQKQEYMLRLILEFNRLASEALDKNVDIEDIIELPVKDQIGRAKYIPESEMSKFDDILAEIKKEMLELLGEGGI
;
A
#
# COMPACT_ATOMS: atom_id res chain seq x y z
N ILE A 1 -5.68 6.34 2.15
CA ILE A 1 -7.01 6.12 2.81
C ILE A 1 -8.16 6.74 2.01
N ARG A 2 -8.26 8.08 1.91
CA ARG A 2 -9.42 8.73 1.27
C ARG A 2 -9.63 8.26 -0.17
N GLU A 3 -8.58 8.29 -0.98
CA GLU A 3 -8.64 8.00 -2.41
C GLU A 3 -8.57 6.50 -2.72
N ASP A 4 -7.92 5.73 -1.85
CA ASP A 4 -7.58 4.32 -2.10
C ASP A 4 -8.57 3.34 -1.46
N TYR A 5 -9.31 3.78 -0.43
CA TYR A 5 -10.19 2.94 0.35
C TYR A 5 -11.62 3.49 0.44
N LEU A 6 -11.78 4.79 0.75
CA LEU A 6 -13.10 5.39 0.91
C LEU A 6 -13.78 5.71 -0.43
N HIS A 7 -13.00 6.01 -1.46
CA HIS A 7 -13.52 6.27 -2.81
C HIS A 7 -13.70 4.96 -3.59
N GLN A 8 -14.96 4.56 -3.77
CA GLN A 8 -15.38 3.43 -4.61
C GLN A 8 -16.08 3.92 -5.87
N ASN A 9 -15.67 3.40 -7.02
CA ASN A 9 -16.30 3.69 -8.31
C ASN A 9 -17.42 2.67 -8.61
N ALA A 10 -18.67 3.08 -8.36
CA ALA A 10 -19.85 2.25 -8.61
C ALA A 10 -20.02 1.78 -10.06
N PHE A 11 -19.41 2.46 -11.04
CA PHE A 11 -19.48 2.12 -12.46
C PHE A 11 -18.35 1.20 -12.94
N HIS A 12 -17.35 0.91 -12.11
CA HIS A 12 -16.21 0.06 -12.46
C HIS A 12 -16.50 -1.40 -12.10
N GLU A 13 -16.28 -2.33 -13.03
CA GLU A 13 -16.67 -3.74 -12.89
C GLU A 13 -16.07 -4.45 -11.65
N VAL A 14 -14.87 -4.06 -11.23
CA VAL A 14 -14.18 -4.62 -10.06
C VAL A 14 -14.37 -3.82 -8.76
N ASP A 15 -14.64 -2.51 -8.87
CA ASP A 15 -14.69 -1.59 -7.72
C ASP A 15 -16.15 -1.23 -7.34
N THR A 16 -17.12 -1.76 -8.09
CA THR A 16 -18.57 -1.65 -7.80
C THR A 16 -18.98 -2.42 -6.54
N TYR A 17 -18.22 -3.46 -6.18
CA TYR A 17 -18.41 -4.25 -4.96
C TYR A 17 -17.05 -4.76 -4.47
N THR A 18 -16.83 -4.69 -3.15
CA THR A 18 -15.60 -5.18 -2.50
C THR A 18 -15.99 -6.04 -1.30
N SER A 19 -15.55 -7.30 -1.28
CA SER A 19 -15.81 -8.23 -0.18
C SER A 19 -15.16 -7.76 1.12
N LEU A 20 -15.66 -8.25 2.28
CA LEU A 20 -15.06 -7.93 3.58
C LEU A 20 -13.59 -8.40 3.65
N GLN A 21 -13.28 -9.53 3.01
CA GLN A 21 -11.92 -10.03 2.92
C GLN A 21 -11.05 -9.04 2.15
N LYS A 22 -11.45 -8.63 0.94
CA LYS A 22 -10.71 -7.64 0.14
C LYS A 22 -10.57 -6.30 0.86
N GLN A 23 -11.61 -5.86 1.58
CA GLN A 23 -11.55 -4.68 2.43
C GLN A 23 -10.49 -4.79 3.54
N GLU A 24 -10.35 -5.95 4.18
CA GLU A 24 -9.32 -6.17 5.20
C GLU A 24 -7.92 -6.10 4.59
N TYR A 25 -7.69 -6.78 3.46
CA TYR A 25 -6.40 -6.76 2.77
C TYR A 25 -6.00 -5.35 2.30
N MET A 26 -6.91 -4.60 1.69
CA MET A 26 -6.66 -3.21 1.28
C MET A 26 -6.28 -2.33 2.48
N LEU A 27 -7.02 -2.45 3.58
CA LEU A 27 -6.74 -1.66 4.78
C LEU A 27 -5.38 -2.05 5.37
N ARG A 28 -5.05 -3.34 5.39
CA ARG A 28 -3.77 -3.86 5.86
C ARG A 28 -2.59 -3.28 5.07
N LEU A 29 -2.68 -3.17 3.75
CA LEU A 29 -1.65 -2.52 2.94
C LEU A 29 -1.42 -1.07 3.34
N ILE A 30 -2.51 -0.30 3.49
CA ILE A 30 -2.44 1.12 3.84
C ILE A 30 -1.84 1.32 5.24
N LEU A 31 -2.27 0.52 6.22
CA LEU A 31 -1.79 0.60 7.59
C LEU A 31 -0.33 0.17 7.72
N GLU A 32 0.08 -0.90 7.02
CA GLU A 32 1.47 -1.36 7.07
C GLU A 32 2.42 -0.34 6.41
N PHE A 33 2.04 0.23 5.26
CA PHE A 33 2.82 1.30 4.65
C PHE A 33 2.96 2.49 5.60
N ASN A 34 1.87 2.92 6.25
CA ASN A 34 1.91 4.04 7.20
C ASN A 34 2.79 3.76 8.42
N ARG A 35 2.74 2.52 8.96
CA ARG A 35 3.57 2.10 10.08
C ARG A 35 5.06 2.19 9.72
N LEU A 36 5.45 1.59 8.60
CA LEU A 36 6.85 1.56 8.17
C LEU A 36 7.37 2.94 7.75
N ALA A 37 6.53 3.74 7.08
CA ALA A 37 6.86 5.13 6.76
C ALA A 37 7.14 5.94 8.04
N SER A 38 6.34 5.77 9.09
CA SER A 38 6.54 6.44 10.37
C SER A 38 7.88 6.02 11.02
N GLU A 39 8.20 4.72 10.99
CA GLU A 39 9.48 4.20 11.48
C GLU A 39 10.69 4.71 10.67
N ALA A 40 10.52 4.95 9.37
CA ALA A 40 11.56 5.54 8.52
C ALA A 40 11.78 7.01 8.83
N LEU A 41 10.71 7.79 9.04
CA LEU A 41 10.80 9.17 9.47
C LEU A 41 11.48 9.31 10.84
N ASP A 42 11.18 8.41 11.79
CA ASP A 42 11.84 8.38 13.11
C ASP A 42 13.37 8.15 12.99
N LYS A 43 13.82 7.58 11.87
CA LYS A 43 15.23 7.35 11.55
C LYS A 43 15.83 8.42 10.64
N ASN A 44 15.14 9.54 10.43
CA ASN A 44 15.56 10.66 9.57
C ASN A 44 15.70 10.30 8.09
N VAL A 45 14.98 9.29 7.59
CA VAL A 45 14.82 9.11 6.14
C VAL A 45 14.04 10.28 5.59
N ASP A 46 14.42 10.78 4.40
CA ASP A 46 13.73 11.89 3.76
C ASP A 46 12.28 11.49 3.43
N ILE A 47 11.35 12.41 3.69
CA ILE A 47 9.94 12.20 3.40
C ILE A 47 9.70 12.12 1.89
N GLU A 48 10.49 12.85 1.10
CA GLU A 48 10.42 12.80 -0.37
C GLU A 48 10.71 11.38 -0.87
N ASP A 49 11.76 10.73 -0.35
CA ASP A 49 12.13 9.35 -0.73
C ASP A 49 11.03 8.33 -0.40
N ILE A 50 10.31 8.52 0.72
CA ILE A 50 9.18 7.67 1.11
C ILE A 50 7.97 7.88 0.19
N ILE A 51 7.70 9.13 -0.21
CA ILE A 51 6.53 9.49 -1.04
C ILE A 51 6.71 9.04 -2.49
N GLU A 52 7.95 8.97 -2.97
CA GLU A 52 8.34 8.52 -4.31
C GLU A 52 8.39 7.00 -4.47
N LEU A 53 8.21 6.24 -3.37
CA LEU A 53 8.17 4.78 -3.41
C LEU A 53 7.15 4.24 -4.43
N PRO A 54 7.57 3.40 -5.40
CA PRO A 54 6.69 2.84 -6.42
C PRO A 54 5.53 2.02 -5.85
N VAL A 55 5.70 1.37 -4.69
CA VAL A 55 4.65 0.56 -4.07
C VAL A 55 3.40 1.37 -3.71
N LYS A 56 3.52 2.69 -3.51
CA LYS A 56 2.38 3.58 -3.20
C LYS A 56 1.33 3.57 -4.32
N ASP A 57 1.77 3.55 -5.58
CA ASP A 57 0.87 3.44 -6.73
C ASP A 57 0.15 2.10 -6.77
N GLN A 58 0.82 1.02 -6.32
CA GLN A 58 0.21 -0.31 -6.24
C GLN A 58 -0.89 -0.34 -5.17
N ILE A 59 -0.65 0.27 -4.01
CA ILE A 59 -1.64 0.42 -2.94
C ILE A 59 -2.87 1.19 -3.45
N GLY A 60 -2.66 2.32 -4.16
CA GLY A 60 -3.76 3.13 -4.71
C GLY A 60 -4.60 2.39 -5.78
N ARG A 61 -3.99 1.44 -6.49
CA ARG A 61 -4.66 0.61 -7.51
C ARG A 61 -5.21 -0.71 -6.97
N ALA A 62 -4.97 -1.04 -5.70
CA ALA A 62 -5.37 -2.32 -5.11
C ALA A 62 -6.89 -2.56 -5.16
N LYS A 63 -7.69 -1.49 -5.17
CA LYS A 63 -9.16 -1.57 -5.35
C LYS A 63 -9.59 -2.20 -6.68
N TYR A 64 -8.76 -2.14 -7.71
CA TYR A 64 -9.01 -2.74 -9.02
C TYR A 64 -8.55 -4.20 -9.13
N ILE A 65 -7.97 -4.78 -8.07
CA ILE A 65 -7.57 -6.20 -8.08
C ILE A 65 -8.84 -7.06 -8.03
N PRO A 66 -9.03 -8.00 -8.98
CA PRO A 66 -10.16 -8.93 -8.94
C PRO A 66 -10.14 -9.81 -7.68
N GLU A 67 -11.31 -10.17 -7.17
CA GLU A 67 -11.46 -11.08 -6.01
C GLU A 67 -10.84 -12.47 -6.25
N SER A 68 -10.63 -12.87 -7.52
CA SER A 68 -9.95 -14.11 -7.88
C SER A 68 -8.42 -14.05 -7.75
N GLU A 69 -7.85 -12.85 -7.54
CA GLU A 69 -6.42 -12.59 -7.54
C GLU A 69 -5.92 -12.06 -6.18
N MET A 70 -6.56 -12.49 -5.09
CA MET A 70 -6.25 -12.03 -3.72
C MET A 70 -4.80 -12.26 -3.29
N SER A 71 -4.08 -13.20 -3.91
CA SER A 71 -2.65 -13.41 -3.64
C SER A 71 -1.79 -12.19 -3.96
N LYS A 72 -2.23 -11.32 -4.90
CA LYS A 72 -1.50 -10.09 -5.24
C LYS A 72 -1.37 -9.12 -4.08
N PHE A 73 -2.29 -9.16 -3.10
CA PHE A 73 -2.16 -8.32 -1.91
C PHE A 73 -0.98 -8.75 -1.04
N ASP A 74 -0.70 -10.05 -0.94
CA ASP A 74 0.47 -10.53 -0.21
C ASP A 74 1.78 -10.16 -0.94
N ASP A 75 1.76 -10.17 -2.28
CA ASP A 75 2.90 -9.71 -3.10
C ASP A 75 3.17 -8.21 -2.86
N ILE A 76 2.12 -7.37 -2.87
CA ILE A 76 2.26 -5.93 -2.58
C ILE A 76 2.78 -5.73 -1.16
N LEU A 77 2.28 -6.49 -0.19
CA LEU A 77 2.75 -6.40 1.20
C LEU A 77 4.24 -6.75 1.34
N ALA A 78 4.71 -7.74 0.58
CA ALA A 78 6.12 -8.09 0.52
C ALA A 78 6.95 -6.95 -0.10
N GLU A 79 6.46 -6.32 -1.18
CA GLU A 79 7.15 -5.21 -1.82
C GLU A 79 7.20 -3.97 -0.92
N ILE A 80 6.13 -3.65 -0.18
CA ILE A 80 6.12 -2.59 0.84
C ILE A 80 7.30 -2.76 1.81
N LYS A 81 7.46 -3.98 2.34
CA LYS A 81 8.52 -4.27 3.31
C LYS A 81 9.91 -4.19 2.69
N LYS A 82 10.05 -4.65 1.45
CA LYS A 82 11.31 -4.64 0.72
C LYS A 82 11.76 -3.21 0.43
N GLU A 83 10.93 -2.42 -0.23
CA GLU A 83 11.23 -1.02 -0.58
C GLU A 83 11.53 -0.17 0.66
N MET A 84 10.75 -0.34 1.74
CA MET A 84 10.99 0.37 3.01
C MET A 84 12.31 -0.06 3.67
N LEU A 85 12.69 -1.33 3.60
CA LEU A 85 13.94 -1.82 4.17
C LEU A 85 15.15 -1.32 3.39
N GLU A 86 15.04 -1.22 2.06
CA GLU A 86 16.06 -0.63 1.19
C GLU A 86 16.31 0.84 1.56
N LEU A 87 15.24 1.64 1.71
CA LEU A 87 15.33 3.04 2.18
C LEU A 87 16.00 3.18 3.55
N LEU A 88 15.63 2.33 4.49
CA LEU A 88 16.22 2.32 5.83
C LEU A 88 17.71 1.94 5.83
N GLY A 89 18.16 1.16 4.84
CA GLY A 89 19.56 0.80 4.66
C GLY A 89 20.40 1.95 4.11
N GLU A 90 19.80 2.85 3.32
CA GLU A 90 20.47 4.01 2.73
C GLU A 90 20.55 5.22 3.69
N GLY A 91 19.52 5.43 4.51
CA GLY A 91 19.47 6.53 5.50
C GLY A 91 20.28 6.31 6.80
N GLY A 92 21.02 5.19 6.91
CA GLY A 92 21.74 4.79 8.12
C GLY A 92 23.24 5.12 8.17
N ILE A 93 23.73 6.07 7.35
CA ILE A 93 25.15 6.46 7.27
C ILE A 93 25.36 7.87 7.82
#